data_AF-A0A1S3M6J4-F1
#
_entry.id   AF-A0A1S3M6J4-F1
#
_cell.length_a   1.000
_cell.length_b   1.000
_cell.length_c   1.000
_cell.angle_alpha   90.00
_cell.angle_beta   90.00
_cell.angle_gamma   90.00
#
_symmetry.space_group_name_H-M   'P 1'
#
loop_
_entity.id
_entity.type
_entity.pdbx_description
1 polymer ?
#
loop_
_entity_poly.entity_id
_entity_poly.type
_entity_poly.pdbx_seq_one_letter_code
_entity_poly.pdbx_strand_id
1 'polypeptide(L)'
;MLTINPAKRITAQEALKHPWVCQRSTVASMMHRQETVECLKKFNARRKLKGAVLTAMLVSRNFSVGARSTTAPISVSAAAAAAAAASTTGGLVEQAAKSLLNKKADVK
;
A
#
# COMPACT_ATOMS: atom_id res chain seq x y z
N MET A 1 -9.84 16.15 7.14
CA MET A 1 -8.99 16.98 8.03
C MET A 1 -9.37 16.76 9.48
N LEU A 2 -8.48 17.09 10.41
CA LEU A 2 -8.52 16.68 11.82
C LEU A 2 -9.35 17.61 12.74
N THR A 3 -10.36 18.31 12.20
CA THR A 3 -11.30 19.09 13.02
C THR A 3 -12.28 18.15 13.71
N ILE A 4 -12.33 18.22 15.05
CA ILE A 4 -13.16 17.35 15.89
C ILE A 4 -14.64 17.52 15.55
N ASN A 5 -15.13 18.77 15.62
CA ASN A 5 -16.52 19.07 15.32
C ASN A 5 -16.81 18.83 13.82
N PRO A 6 -17.72 17.90 13.46
CA PRO A 6 -18.00 17.58 12.07
C PRO A 6 -18.68 18.73 11.32
N ALA A 7 -19.51 19.53 12.00
CA ALA A 7 -20.21 20.65 11.37
C ALA A 7 -19.26 21.79 10.95
N LYS A 8 -18.07 21.85 11.56
CA LYS A 8 -17.02 22.84 11.25
C LYS A 8 -15.87 22.23 10.43
N ARG A 9 -15.99 20.96 10.03
CA ARG A 9 -14.93 20.26 9.30
C ARG A 9 -15.03 20.61 7.82
N ILE A 10 -13.89 20.96 7.22
CA ILE A 10 -13.80 21.26 5.79
C ILE A 10 -14.41 20.13 4.94
N THR A 11 -15.23 20.53 3.98
CA THR A 11 -15.85 19.64 2.99
C THR A 11 -14.85 19.29 1.88
N ALA A 12 -15.16 18.28 1.08
CA ALA A 12 -14.30 17.88 -0.04
C ALA A 12 -14.13 19.02 -1.08
N GLN A 13 -15.20 19.75 -1.39
CA GLN A 13 -15.18 20.84 -2.37
C GLN A 13 -14.34 22.03 -1.89
N GLU A 14 -14.41 22.36 -0.61
CA GLU A 14 -13.57 23.39 0.00
C GLU A 14 -12.10 22.97 0.04
N ALA A 15 -11.82 21.70 0.36
CA ALA A 15 -10.45 21.17 0.39
C ALA A 15 -9.78 21.22 -1.00
N LEU A 16 -10.54 20.95 -2.06
CA LEU A 16 -10.04 21.08 -3.44
C LEU A 16 -9.63 22.52 -3.76
N LYS A 17 -10.37 23.53 -3.27
CA LYS A 17 -10.09 24.96 -3.47
C LYS A 17 -8.92 25.49 -2.61
N HIS A 18 -8.41 24.70 -1.68
CA HIS A 18 -7.34 25.13 -0.78
C HIS A 18 -6.04 25.40 -1.58
N PRO A 19 -5.29 26.50 -1.33
CA PRO A 19 -4.10 26.86 -2.13
C PRO A 19 -3.03 25.77 -2.20
N TRP A 20 -2.85 25.02 -1.11
CA TRP A 20 -1.91 23.88 -1.09
C TRP A 20 -2.26 22.79 -2.12
N VAL A 21 -3.55 22.67 -2.50
CA VAL A 21 -4.06 21.73 -3.51
C VAL A 21 -4.13 22.41 -4.89
N CYS A 22 -4.88 23.52 -5.00
CA CYS A 22 -5.10 24.23 -6.27
C CYS A 22 -3.83 24.81 -6.90
N GLN A 23 -2.91 25.31 -6.08
CA GLN A 23 -1.71 26.05 -6.50
C GLN A 23 -0.45 25.32 -6.03
N ARG A 24 -0.45 23.99 -6.21
CA ARG A 24 0.61 23.12 -5.71
C ARG A 24 2.02 23.56 -6.15
N SER A 25 2.17 24.08 -7.37
CA SER A 25 3.47 24.50 -7.91
C SER A 25 4.13 25.65 -7.15
N THR A 26 3.34 26.52 -6.51
CA THR A 26 3.83 27.71 -5.80
C THR A 26 3.78 27.55 -4.29
N VAL A 27 2.79 26.84 -3.76
CA VAL A 27 2.53 26.76 -2.31
C VAL A 27 3.14 25.51 -1.68
N ALA A 28 3.24 24.39 -2.40
CA ALA A 28 3.79 23.17 -1.84
C ALA A 28 5.32 23.14 -1.96
N SER A 29 6.02 22.85 -0.86
CA SER A 29 7.49 22.78 -0.86
C SER A 29 8.00 21.57 -1.65
N MET A 30 8.98 21.83 -2.51
CA MET A 30 9.69 20.83 -3.34
C MET A 30 10.87 20.16 -2.63
N MET A 31 11.09 20.46 -1.35
CA MET A 31 12.21 19.87 -0.59
C MET A 31 12.04 18.37 -0.46
N HIS A 32 13.14 17.64 -0.66
CA HIS A 32 13.20 16.22 -0.35
C HIS A 32 13.14 16.00 1.16
N ARG A 33 12.15 15.23 1.61
CA ARG A 33 11.89 14.98 3.04
C ARG A 33 12.36 13.58 3.43
N GLN A 34 13.67 13.42 3.64
CA GLN A 34 14.30 12.12 3.89
C GLN A 34 13.71 11.41 5.13
N GLU A 35 13.57 12.11 6.25
CA GLU A 35 12.98 11.54 7.49
C GLU A 35 11.56 11.01 7.26
N THR A 36 10.79 11.68 6.40
CA THR A 36 9.44 11.23 6.04
C THR A 36 9.48 9.91 5.26
N VAL A 37 10.42 9.75 4.34
CA VAL A 37 10.60 8.50 3.58
C VAL A 37 10.94 7.34 4.51
N GLU A 38 11.82 7.56 5.49
CA GLU A 38 12.23 6.55 6.46
C GLU A 38 11.08 6.14 7.38
N CYS A 39 10.33 7.11 7.91
CA CYS A 39 9.12 6.84 8.69
C CYS A 39 8.06 6.08 7.87
N LEU A 40 7.90 6.42 6.59
CA LEU A 40 6.94 5.74 5.70
C LEU A 40 7.33 4.29 5.41
N LYS A 41 8.63 3.97 5.30
CA LYS A 41 9.12 2.59 5.17
C LYS A 41 8.74 1.76 6.40
N LYS A 42 9.00 2.28 7.61
CA LYS A 42 8.65 1.62 8.89
C LYS A 42 7.13 1.42 9.01
N PHE A 43 6.34 2.44 8.68
CA PHE A 43 4.87 2.38 8.71
C PHE A 43 4.33 1.30 7.78
N ASN A 44 4.83 1.23 6.54
CA ASN A 44 4.38 0.24 5.56
C ASN A 44 4.75 -1.19 5.97
N ALA A 45 5.95 -1.41 6.52
CA ALA A 45 6.35 -2.71 7.04
C ALA A 45 5.39 -3.17 8.16
N ARG A 46 5.10 -2.29 9.12
CA ARG A 46 4.14 -2.56 10.21
C ARG A 46 2.73 -2.86 9.67
N ARG A 47 2.27 -2.10 8.67
CA ARG A 47 0.97 -2.31 8.04
C ARG A 47 0.90 -3.67 7.32
N LYS A 48 1.93 -4.04 6.56
CA LYS A 48 2.03 -5.34 5.86
C LYS A 48 2.03 -6.50 6.86
N LEU A 49 2.79 -6.40 7.94
CA LEU A 49 2.83 -7.41 8.99
C LEU A 49 1.45 -7.61 9.63
N LYS A 50 0.76 -6.53 10.01
CA LYS A 50 -0.60 -6.62 10.56
C LYS A 50 -1.57 -7.34 9.61
N GLY A 51 -1.49 -7.05 8.31
CA GLY A 51 -2.30 -7.75 7.29
C GLY A 51 -1.96 -9.24 7.19
N ALA A 52 -0.67 -9.58 7.14
CA ALA A 52 -0.22 -10.96 7.05
C ALA A 52 -0.67 -11.81 8.25
N VAL A 53 -0.60 -11.26 9.46
CA VAL A 53 -1.08 -11.94 10.67
C VAL A 53 -2.59 -12.18 10.63
N LEU A 54 -3.40 -11.21 10.20
CA LEU A 54 -4.85 -11.38 10.07
C LEU A 54 -5.19 -12.46 9.04
N THR A 55 -4.50 -12.49 7.90
CA THR A 55 -4.67 -13.55 6.90
C THR A 55 -4.28 -14.92 7.46
N ALA A 56 -3.16 -15.02 8.18
CA ALA A 56 -2.74 -16.26 8.83
C ALA A 56 -3.78 -16.75 9.85
N MET A 57 -4.33 -15.85 10.67
CA MET A 57 -5.42 -16.18 11.60
C MET A 57 -6.66 -16.69 10.89
N LEU A 58 -7.04 -16.07 9.76
CA LEU A 58 -8.18 -16.52 8.96
C LEU A 58 -7.93 -17.92 8.38
N VAL A 59 -6.76 -18.17 7.79
CA VAL A 59 -6.38 -19.48 7.25
C VAL A 59 -6.39 -20.55 8.35
N SER A 60 -5.78 -20.26 9.51
CA SER A 60 -5.78 -21.17 10.64
C SER A 60 -7.18 -21.47 11.16
N ARG A 61 -8.07 -20.46 11.19
CA ARG A 61 -9.47 -20.66 11.59
C ARG A 61 -10.23 -21.51 10.59
N ASN A 62 -10.05 -21.25 9.29
CA ASN A 62 -10.67 -22.04 8.23
C ASN A 62 -10.20 -23.50 8.25
N PHE A 63 -8.91 -23.75 8.50
CA PHE A 63 -8.37 -25.10 8.69
C PHE A 63 -8.93 -25.79 9.95
N SER A 64 -9.04 -25.05 11.06
CA SER A 64 -9.55 -25.58 12.34
C SER A 64 -11.07 -25.87 12.32
N VAL A 65 -11.83 -25.15 11.49
CA VAL A 65 -13.27 -25.40 11.29
C VAL A 65 -13.49 -26.51 10.27
N GLY A 66 -12.70 -26.58 9.20
CA GLY A 66 -12.74 -27.67 8.22
C GLY A 66 -12.34 -29.03 8.80
N ALA A 67 -11.50 -29.08 9.83
CA ALA A 67 -11.15 -30.31 10.53
C ALA A 67 -12.28 -30.91 11.39
N ARG A 68 -13.36 -30.16 11.66
CA ARG A 68 -14.53 -30.63 12.43
C ARG A 68 -15.71 -31.07 11.58
N SER A 69 -15.68 -30.84 10.27
CA SER A 69 -16.71 -31.30 9.34
C SER A 69 -16.09 -32.04 8.17
N THR A 70 -16.30 -33.35 8.18
CA THR A 70 -16.30 -34.28 7.03
C THR A 70 -14.96 -34.50 6.30
N THR A 71 -14.54 -35.75 6.38
CA THR A 71 -13.73 -36.49 5.41
C THR A 71 -14.15 -36.20 3.96
N ALA A 72 -13.48 -35.27 3.27
CA ALA A 72 -13.33 -35.26 1.80
C ALA A 72 -12.28 -34.22 1.37
N PRO A 73 -11.38 -34.53 0.40
CA PRO A 73 -10.41 -33.57 -0.11
C PRO A 73 -11.08 -32.55 -1.04
N ILE A 74 -11.17 -31.28 -0.61
CA ILE A 74 -11.61 -30.19 -1.48
C ILE A 74 -10.38 -29.56 -2.17
N SER A 75 -10.38 -29.67 -3.49
CA SER A 75 -9.46 -29.04 -4.44
C SER A 75 -9.16 -27.58 -4.11
N VAL A 76 -7.88 -27.28 -3.90
CA VAL A 76 -7.33 -25.93 -3.72
C VAL A 76 -7.38 -25.12 -5.02
N SER A 77 -8.49 -24.46 -5.32
CA SER A 77 -8.54 -23.52 -6.48
C SER A 77 -9.35 -22.23 -6.28
N ALA A 78 -9.88 -21.96 -5.08
CA ALA A 78 -10.71 -20.76 -4.87
C ALA A 78 -10.10 -19.69 -3.92
N ALA A 79 -8.97 -19.94 -3.26
CA ALA A 79 -8.40 -18.99 -2.29
C ALA A 79 -7.46 -17.92 -2.89
N ALA A 80 -7.21 -17.96 -4.20
CA ALA A 80 -6.28 -17.03 -4.86
C ALA A 80 -6.88 -15.64 -5.19
N ALA A 81 -8.20 -15.45 -5.07
CA ALA A 81 -8.87 -14.24 -5.57
C ALA A 81 -8.82 -13.02 -4.62
N ALA A 82 -8.45 -13.17 -3.34
CA ALA A 82 -8.45 -12.05 -2.38
C ALA A 82 -7.07 -11.39 -2.16
N ALA A 83 -6.01 -11.86 -2.84
CA ALA A 83 -4.66 -11.31 -2.72
C ALA A 83 -4.34 -10.20 -3.74
N ALA A 84 -5.21 -9.96 -4.73
CA ALA A 84 -4.92 -9.12 -5.89
C ALA A 84 -5.10 -7.59 -5.66
N ALA A 85 -5.63 -7.14 -4.53
CA ALA A 85 -5.92 -5.70 -4.33
C ALA A 85 -4.78 -4.87 -3.71
N ALA A 86 -3.58 -5.43 -3.52
CA ALA A 86 -2.47 -4.72 -2.85
C ALA A 86 -1.14 -4.69 -3.62
N SER A 87 -1.15 -4.91 -4.94
CA SER A 87 0.05 -4.92 -5.78
C SER A 87 0.02 -3.87 -6.89
N THR A 88 0.22 -2.59 -6.54
CA THR A 88 0.59 -1.55 -7.54
C THR A 88 1.93 -0.89 -7.19
N THR A 89 2.88 -1.65 -6.63
CA THR A 89 4.24 -1.12 -6.37
C THR A 89 5.35 -2.10 -6.74
N GLY A 90 5.04 -3.13 -7.54
CA GLY A 90 6.05 -4.06 -8.09
C GLY A 90 6.75 -3.52 -9.34
N GLY A 91 6.05 -2.79 -10.21
CA GLY A 91 6.57 -2.37 -11.52
C GLY A 91 7.69 -1.31 -11.47
N LEU A 92 7.74 -0.47 -10.43
CA LEU A 92 8.73 0.60 -10.33
C LEU A 92 10.14 0.10 -10.00
N VAL A 93 10.26 -1.03 -9.29
CA VAL A 93 11.57 -1.58 -8.90
C VAL A 93 12.25 -2.28 -10.08
N GLU A 94 11.48 -2.95 -10.94
CA GLU A 94 12.03 -3.65 -12.11
C GLU A 94 12.50 -2.69 -13.21
N GLN A 95 11.78 -1.58 -13.41
CA GLN A 95 12.16 -0.58 -14.41
C GLN A 95 13.44 0.18 -14.01
N ALA A 96 13.64 0.42 -12.71
CA ALA A 96 14.86 1.02 -12.18
C ALA A 96 16.09 0.09 -12.32
N ALA A 97 15.91 -1.22 -12.14
CA ALA A 97 16.99 -2.20 -12.31
C ALA A 97 17.45 -2.31 -13.78
N LYS A 98 16.51 -2.28 -14.74
CA LYS A 98 16.82 -2.30 -16.17
C LYS A 98 17.52 -1.01 -16.65
N SER A 99 17.15 0.15 -16.09
CA SER A 99 17.79 1.43 -16.46
C SER A 99 19.25 1.56 -15.99
N LEU A 100 19.67 0.82 -14.97
CA LEU A 100 21.05 0.84 -14.47
C LEU A 100 22.00 -0.07 -15.25
N LEU A 101 21.49 -1.09 -15.96
CA LEU A 101 22.32 -1.96 -16.79
C LEU A 101 22.63 -1.36 -18.17
N ASN A 102 21.77 -0.52 -18.74
CA ASN A 102 21.99 0.06 -20.07
C ASN A 102 23.00 1.22 -20.09
N LYS A 103 23.41 1.75 -18.93
CA LYS A 103 24.32 2.91 -18.85
C LYS A 103 25.80 2.55 -18.84
N LYS A 104 26.15 1.26 -18.86
CA LYS A 104 27.54 0.76 -18.81
C LYS A 104 28.12 0.40 -20.19
N ALA A 105 27.38 0.65 -21.26
CA ALA A 105 27.75 0.26 -22.62
C ALA A 105 28.19 1.41 -23.55
N ASP A 106 28.21 2.66 -23.07
CA ASP A 106 28.61 3.82 -23.88
C ASP A 106 29.73 4.61 -23.19
N VAL A 107 30.94 4.06 -23.26
CA VAL A 107 32.20 4.80 -23.13
C VAL A 107 33.11 4.26 -24.22
N LYS A 108 33.24 5.01 -25.30
CA LYS A 108 34.35 4.90 -26.26
C LYS A 108 34.92 6.29 -26.50
#